data_AF-A0A9W4QRS5-F1
#
_entry.id   AF-A0A9W4QRS5-F1
#
_cell.length_a   1.000
_cell.length_b   1.000
_cell.length_c   1.000
_cell.angle_alpha   90.00
_cell.angle_beta   90.00
_cell.angle_gamma   90.00
#
_symmetry.space_group_name_H-M   'P 1'
#
loop_
_entity.id
_entity.type
_entity.pdbx_description
1 polymer ?
#
loop_
_entity_poly.entity_id
_entity_poly.type
_entity_poly.pdbx_seq_one_letter_code
_entity_poly.pdbx_strand_id
1 'polypeptide(L)'
;MSKAMIYNNRPTQWDAKLFLIAGVFMLVNTACLWIRAYSDYQLSILWAAVPAITALSASIFALLKLYKRVAPQAPKLALSGAGFALIAGAALVLAAVWIFITSVFGSGISDSPQLGLSLLTGVFMVAMVIAFLCYGIACLLVKNMSRLGYLLFAPVASWTVMLLVGLLKGFEVGLSLDFYTNAIIGIAFLAIGILLKAPLRSRI
;
A
#
# COMPACT_ATOMS: atom_id res chain seq x y z
N MET A 1 33.71 19.47 16.94
CA MET A 1 33.93 18.45 15.90
C MET A 1 32.99 17.27 16.15
N SER A 2 31.82 17.24 15.54
CA SER A 2 30.89 16.09 15.60
C SER A 2 30.89 15.42 14.23
N LYS A 3 31.21 14.12 14.20
CA LYS A 3 31.30 13.30 12.98
C LYS A 3 29.95 13.28 12.29
N ALA A 4 29.81 14.03 11.20
CA ALA A 4 28.73 13.85 10.25
C ALA A 4 28.83 12.41 9.70
N MET A 5 27.92 11.54 10.17
CA MET A 5 27.78 10.19 9.67
C MET A 5 27.22 10.31 8.24
N ILE A 6 28.11 10.26 7.25
CA ILE A 6 27.75 10.27 5.83
C ILE A 6 27.00 8.98 5.54
N TYR A 7 25.67 9.01 5.67
CA TYR A 7 24.81 7.94 5.19
C TYR A 7 25.01 7.84 3.68
N ASN A 8 25.59 6.72 3.26
CA ASN A 8 25.88 6.44 1.85
C ASN A 8 24.55 6.20 1.12
N ASN A 9 23.92 7.29 0.68
CA ASN A 9 22.53 7.35 0.23
C ASN A 9 22.38 6.92 -1.24
N ARG A 10 23.09 5.86 -1.66
CA ARG A 10 22.87 5.29 -2.99
C ARG A 10 21.52 4.58 -3.01
N PRO A 11 20.71 4.75 -4.07
CA PRO A 11 19.47 3.99 -4.22
C PRO A 11 19.83 2.50 -4.21
N THR A 12 19.49 1.81 -3.13
CA THR A 12 19.68 0.36 -3.09
C THR A 12 18.66 -0.23 -4.07
N GLN A 13 19.08 -1.17 -4.92
CA GLN A 13 18.22 -1.81 -5.93
C GLN A 13 16.91 -2.36 -5.35
N TRP A 14 16.94 -2.71 -4.07
CA TRP A 14 15.82 -3.18 -3.28
C TRP A 14 14.67 -2.17 -3.11
N ASP A 15 14.91 -0.85 -3.22
CA ASP A 15 13.85 0.17 -3.12
C ASP A 15 12.87 0.08 -4.29
N ALA A 16 13.40 -0.11 -5.51
CA ALA A 16 12.62 -0.31 -6.71
C ALA A 16 11.89 -1.66 -6.69
N LYS A 17 12.57 -2.73 -6.23
CA LYS A 17 12.01 -4.09 -6.22
C LYS A 17 10.75 -4.20 -5.39
N LEU A 18 10.68 -3.57 -4.21
CA LEU A 18 9.50 -3.67 -3.33
C LEU A 18 8.27 -3.02 -3.95
N PHE A 19 8.41 -1.85 -4.56
CA PHE A 19 7.29 -1.21 -5.29
C PHE A 19 6.90 -1.99 -6.56
N LEU A 20 7.86 -2.59 -7.27
CA LEU A 20 7.55 -3.44 -8.41
C LEU A 20 6.75 -4.69 -7.98
N ILE A 21 7.18 -5.36 -6.91
CA ILE A 21 6.47 -6.52 -6.33
C ILE A 21 5.07 -6.08 -5.89
N ALA A 22 4.96 -4.98 -5.16
CA ALA A 22 3.67 -4.44 -4.72
C ALA A 22 2.74 -4.17 -5.92
N GLY A 23 3.26 -3.56 -6.98
CA GLY A 23 2.49 -3.26 -8.18
C GLY A 23 2.01 -4.52 -8.91
N VAL A 24 2.90 -5.48 -9.17
CA VAL A 24 2.54 -6.74 -9.85
C VAL A 24 1.49 -7.50 -9.05
N PHE A 25 1.70 -7.70 -7.75
CA PHE A 25 0.75 -8.45 -6.92
C PHE A 25 -0.59 -7.73 -6.75
N MET A 26 -0.60 -6.39 -6.77
CA MET A 26 -1.85 -5.63 -6.75
C MET A 26 -2.64 -5.84 -8.05
N LEU A 27 -1.97 -5.87 -9.21
CA LEU A 27 -2.63 -6.17 -10.49
C LEU A 27 -3.13 -7.63 -10.55
N VAL A 28 -2.36 -8.57 -10.01
CA VAL A 28 -2.80 -9.97 -9.87
C VAL A 28 -4.02 -10.06 -8.96
N ASN A 29 -4.05 -9.32 -7.84
CA ASN A 29 -5.24 -9.23 -7.00
C ASN A 29 -6.46 -8.74 -7.79
N THR A 30 -6.33 -7.64 -8.55
CA THR A 30 -7.43 -7.13 -9.39
C THR A 30 -7.91 -8.18 -10.40
N ALA A 31 -6.98 -8.87 -11.07
CA ALA A 31 -7.33 -9.92 -12.01
C ALA A 31 -8.09 -11.06 -11.31
N CYS A 32 -7.63 -11.52 -10.14
CA CYS A 32 -8.33 -12.53 -9.35
C CYS A 32 -9.74 -12.09 -8.94
N LEU A 33 -9.91 -10.81 -8.55
CA LEU A 33 -11.22 -10.25 -8.24
C LEU A 33 -12.13 -10.28 -9.48
N TRP A 34 -11.66 -9.83 -10.64
CA TRP A 34 -12.43 -9.85 -11.88
C TRP A 34 -12.81 -11.26 -12.30
N ILE A 35 -11.88 -12.21 -12.25
CA ILE A 35 -12.17 -13.62 -12.55
C ILE A 35 -13.24 -14.13 -11.60
N ARG A 36 -13.15 -13.85 -10.30
CA ARG A 36 -14.19 -14.25 -9.35
C ARG A 36 -15.55 -13.61 -9.64
N ALA A 37 -15.58 -12.35 -10.06
CA ALA A 37 -16.82 -11.63 -10.34
C ALA A 37 -17.51 -12.06 -11.66
N TYR A 38 -16.73 -12.44 -12.68
CA TYR A 38 -17.24 -12.74 -14.02
C TYR A 38 -17.14 -14.20 -14.44
N SER A 39 -16.48 -15.06 -13.66
CA SER A 39 -16.52 -16.51 -13.89
C SER A 39 -17.68 -17.13 -13.13
N ASP A 40 -18.36 -18.09 -13.75
CA ASP A 40 -19.40 -18.91 -13.09
C ASP A 40 -18.81 -19.85 -12.01
N TYR A 41 -17.49 -19.83 -11.82
CA TYR A 41 -16.79 -20.59 -10.79
C TYR A 41 -16.77 -19.80 -9.46
N GLN A 42 -17.25 -20.42 -8.38
CA GLN A 42 -17.11 -19.89 -7.02
C GLN A 42 -15.65 -20.01 -6.54
N LEU A 43 -14.78 -19.16 -7.08
CA LEU A 43 -13.40 -19.04 -6.61
C LEU A 43 -13.39 -18.49 -5.19
N SER A 44 -12.68 -19.20 -4.30
CA SER A 44 -12.50 -18.77 -2.91
C SER A 44 -11.89 -17.37 -2.83
N ILE A 45 -12.34 -16.57 -1.86
CA ILE A 45 -11.79 -15.24 -1.56
C ILE A 45 -10.27 -15.27 -1.31
N LEU A 46 -9.73 -16.40 -0.86
CA LEU A 46 -8.30 -16.60 -0.60
C LEU A 46 -7.43 -16.31 -1.82
N TRP A 47 -7.92 -16.64 -3.03
CA TRP A 47 -7.19 -16.40 -4.28
C TRP A 47 -6.96 -14.91 -4.57
N ALA A 48 -7.87 -14.05 -4.13
CA ALA A 48 -7.70 -12.60 -4.20
C ALA A 48 -6.94 -12.07 -2.96
N ALA A 49 -7.17 -12.64 -1.78
CA ALA A 49 -6.58 -12.17 -0.54
C ALA A 49 -5.06 -12.36 -0.48
N VAL A 50 -4.52 -13.50 -0.94
CA VAL A 50 -3.07 -13.77 -0.89
C VAL A 50 -2.27 -12.75 -1.72
N PRO A 51 -2.63 -12.45 -2.98
CA PRO A 51 -1.98 -11.38 -3.73
C PRO A 51 -2.14 -10.00 -3.09
N ALA A 52 -3.31 -9.67 -2.52
CA ALA A 52 -3.52 -8.40 -1.82
C ALA A 52 -2.59 -8.26 -0.62
N ILE A 53 -2.55 -9.23 0.29
CA ILE A 53 -1.70 -9.20 1.49
C ILE A 53 -0.22 -9.06 1.10
N THR A 54 0.21 -9.77 0.06
CA THR A 54 1.58 -9.69 -0.47
C THR A 54 1.88 -8.29 -1.01
N ALA A 55 0.97 -7.73 -1.82
CA ALA A 55 1.12 -6.39 -2.38
C ALA A 55 1.19 -5.31 -1.30
N LEU A 56 0.27 -5.36 -0.33
CA LEU A 56 0.17 -4.40 0.75
C LEU A 56 1.38 -4.48 1.69
N SER A 57 1.82 -5.70 2.04
CA SER A 57 3.04 -5.90 2.85
C SER A 57 4.27 -5.35 2.15
N ALA A 58 4.45 -5.65 0.85
CA ALA A 58 5.55 -5.12 0.06
C ALA A 58 5.52 -3.59 0.00
N SER A 59 4.33 -2.98 -0.13
CA SER A 59 4.16 -1.53 -0.13
C SER A 59 4.54 -0.88 1.22
N ILE A 60 4.18 -1.50 2.35
CA ILE A 60 4.57 -1.05 3.70
C ILE A 60 6.09 -1.05 3.84
N PHE A 61 6.75 -2.16 3.47
CA PHE A 61 8.22 -2.23 3.51
C PHE A 61 8.86 -1.20 2.57
N ALA A 62 8.26 -0.96 1.40
CA ALA A 62 8.74 0.06 0.47
C ALA A 62 8.67 1.47 1.08
N LEU A 63 7.57 1.81 1.75
CA LEU A 63 7.41 3.08 2.47
C LEU A 63 8.40 3.22 3.62
N LEU A 64 8.55 2.20 4.46
CA LEU A 64 9.53 2.21 5.56
C LEU A 64 10.96 2.40 5.06
N LYS A 65 11.26 1.94 3.85
CA LYS A 65 12.56 2.13 3.24
C LYS A 65 12.73 3.50 2.60
N LEU A 66 11.65 4.07 2.08
CA LEU A 66 11.59 5.44 1.58
C LEU A 66 11.93 6.46 2.68
N TYR A 67 11.64 6.15 3.95
CA TYR A 67 12.07 6.91 5.13
C TYR A 67 13.52 7.41 5.02
N LYS A 68 14.47 6.52 4.71
CA LYS A 68 15.91 6.87 4.68
C LYS A 68 16.25 7.95 3.65
N ARG A 69 15.47 8.04 2.56
CA ARG A 69 15.69 9.02 1.49
C ARG A 69 15.09 10.39 1.81
N VAL A 70 13.97 10.39 2.52
CA VAL A 70 13.15 11.58 2.72
C VAL A 70 13.42 12.23 4.09
N ALA A 71 13.80 11.45 5.10
CA ALA A 71 14.08 11.93 6.45
C ALA A 71 15.11 13.08 6.54
N PRO A 72 16.19 13.14 5.73
CA PRO A 72 17.15 14.25 5.80
C PRO A 72 16.56 15.62 5.45
N GLN A 73 15.50 15.66 4.63
CA GLN A 73 14.92 16.92 4.13
C GLN A 73 13.56 17.22 4.78
N ALA A 74 12.80 16.19 5.17
CA ALA A 74 11.48 16.33 5.77
C ALA A 74 11.29 15.33 6.94
N PRO A 75 12.03 15.50 8.06
CA PRO A 75 12.09 14.50 9.14
C PRO A 75 10.75 14.26 9.83
N LYS A 76 9.95 15.32 10.09
CA LYS A 76 8.65 15.20 10.76
C LYS A 76 7.65 14.38 9.94
N LEU A 77 7.56 14.65 8.63
CA LEU A 77 6.68 13.94 7.72
C LEU A 77 7.14 12.49 7.50
N ALA A 78 8.44 12.27 7.36
CA ALA A 78 8.99 10.92 7.21
C ALA A 78 8.74 10.06 8.46
N LEU A 79 8.93 10.61 9.66
CA LEU A 79 8.67 9.91 10.92
C LEU A 79 7.19 9.58 11.08
N SER A 80 6.31 10.55 10.83
CA SER A 80 4.86 10.34 10.88
C SER A 80 4.42 9.26 9.88
N GLY A 81 4.87 9.35 8.63
CA GLY A 81 4.56 8.37 7.59
C GLY A 81 5.06 6.97 7.93
N ALA A 82 6.26 6.83 8.51
CA ALA A 82 6.78 5.55 9.00
C ALA A 82 5.93 4.99 10.15
N GLY A 83 5.53 5.82 11.11
CA GLY A 83 4.67 5.43 12.22
C GLY A 83 3.33 4.87 11.73
N PHE A 84 2.65 5.59 10.84
CA PHE A 84 1.39 5.12 10.26
C PHE A 84 1.57 3.85 9.39
N ALA A 85 2.67 3.72 8.66
CA ALA A 85 2.96 2.49 7.92
C ALA A 85 3.14 1.27 8.85
N LEU A 86 3.71 1.45 10.05
CA LEU A 86 3.81 0.39 11.05
C LEU A 86 2.43 0.02 11.64
N ILE A 87 1.58 1.01 11.91
CA ILE A 87 0.20 0.78 12.36
C ILE A 87 -0.57 -0.02 11.30
N ALA A 88 -0.45 0.36 10.03
CA ALA A 88 -1.02 -0.38 8.92
C ALA A 88 -0.46 -1.82 8.87
N GLY A 89 0.85 -2.00 9.04
CA GLY A 89 1.47 -3.32 9.10
C GLY A 89 0.92 -4.19 10.22
N ALA A 90 0.76 -3.64 11.43
CA ALA A 90 0.16 -4.35 12.55
C ALA A 90 -1.29 -4.75 12.27
N ALA A 91 -2.10 -3.84 11.74
CA ALA A 91 -3.48 -4.12 11.35
C ALA A 91 -3.55 -5.21 10.25
N LEU A 92 -2.67 -5.16 9.26
CA LEU A 92 -2.59 -6.15 8.19
C LEU A 92 -2.20 -7.54 8.72
N VAL A 93 -1.23 -7.62 9.63
CA VAL A 93 -0.82 -8.89 10.26
C VAL A 93 -1.98 -9.47 11.07
N LEU A 94 -2.65 -8.65 11.89
CA LEU A 94 -3.81 -9.10 12.65
C LEU A 94 -4.95 -9.58 11.74
N ALA A 95 -5.25 -8.84 10.67
CA ALA A 95 -6.25 -9.25 9.68
C ALA A 95 -5.85 -10.55 8.96
N ALA A 96 -4.58 -10.71 8.57
CA ALA A 96 -4.08 -11.92 7.91
C ALA A 96 -4.15 -13.14 8.84
N VAL A 97 -3.75 -12.99 10.10
CA VAL A 97 -3.88 -14.05 11.12
C VAL A 97 -5.35 -14.41 11.33
N TRP A 98 -6.23 -13.40 11.40
CA TRP A 98 -7.66 -13.63 11.53
C TRP A 98 -8.23 -14.44 10.35
N ILE A 99 -7.94 -14.02 9.12
CA ILE A 99 -8.36 -14.72 7.89
C ILE A 99 -7.81 -16.16 7.88
N PHE A 100 -6.57 -16.36 8.30
CA PHE A 100 -5.97 -17.68 8.37
C PHE A 100 -6.67 -18.58 9.39
N ILE A 101 -6.91 -18.08 10.61
CA ILE A 101 -7.59 -18.85 11.66
C ILE A 101 -9.01 -19.20 11.24
N THR A 102 -9.78 -18.25 10.69
CA THR A 102 -11.16 -18.52 10.23
C THR A 102 -11.21 -19.46 9.03
N SER A 103 -10.20 -19.41 8.15
CA SER A 103 -10.09 -20.33 7.02
C SER A 103 -9.66 -21.75 7.39
N VAL A 104 -8.86 -21.94 8.46
CA VAL A 104 -8.32 -23.25 8.86
C VAL A 104 -9.17 -23.92 9.93
N PHE A 105 -9.66 -23.17 10.92
CA PHE A 105 -10.38 -23.68 12.08
C PHE A 105 -11.87 -23.33 12.11
N GLY A 106 -12.31 -22.38 11.28
CA GLY A 106 -13.73 -22.05 11.12
C GLY A 106 -14.44 -22.96 10.13
N SER A 107 -15.77 -22.95 10.13
CA SER A 107 -16.63 -23.63 9.15
C SER A 107 -16.59 -22.99 7.74
N GLY A 108 -15.49 -22.36 7.35
CA GLY A 108 -15.39 -21.42 6.23
C GLY A 108 -15.64 -19.97 6.66
N ILE A 109 -15.19 -19.01 5.85
CA ILE A 109 -15.50 -17.58 6.03
C ILE A 109 -17.00 -17.42 5.76
N SER A 110 -17.81 -17.29 6.82
CA SER A 110 -19.23 -16.99 6.71
C SER A 110 -19.43 -15.66 5.97
N ASP A 111 -20.43 -15.58 5.08
CA ASP A 111 -20.72 -14.39 4.25
C ASP A 111 -21.14 -13.13 5.06
N SER A 112 -21.28 -13.23 6.39
CA SER A 112 -21.58 -12.09 7.25
C SER A 112 -20.32 -11.27 7.57
N PRO A 113 -20.32 -9.94 7.36
CA PRO A 113 -19.21 -9.07 7.71
C PRO A 113 -18.89 -9.19 9.21
N GLN A 114 -17.74 -9.81 9.52
CA GLN A 114 -17.27 -9.88 10.90
C GLN A 114 -16.75 -8.48 11.26
N LEU A 115 -17.47 -7.81 12.17
CA LEU A 115 -17.22 -6.42 12.57
C LEU A 115 -15.74 -6.15 12.90
N GLY A 116 -15.03 -7.13 13.49
CA GLY A 116 -13.59 -7.05 13.76
C GLY A 116 -12.71 -6.94 12.51
N LEU A 117 -13.00 -7.73 11.46
CA LEU A 117 -12.24 -7.69 10.20
C LEU A 117 -12.50 -6.38 9.43
N SER A 118 -13.74 -5.91 9.42
CA SER A 118 -14.11 -4.61 8.84
C SER A 118 -13.40 -3.46 9.55
N LEU A 119 -13.35 -3.49 10.90
CA LEU A 119 -12.64 -2.49 11.70
C LEU A 119 -11.13 -2.50 11.40
N LEU A 120 -10.49 -3.67 11.39
CA LEU A 120 -9.06 -3.82 11.06
C LEU A 120 -8.75 -3.28 9.66
N THR A 121 -9.63 -3.56 8.69
CA THR A 121 -9.49 -3.09 7.30
C THR A 121 -9.64 -1.57 7.23
N GLY A 122 -10.62 -0.99 7.94
CA GLY A 122 -10.78 0.46 8.04
C GLY A 122 -9.56 1.16 8.66
N VAL A 123 -9.05 0.62 9.78
CA VAL A 123 -7.82 1.12 10.44
C VAL A 123 -6.63 1.04 9.49
N PHE A 124 -6.48 -0.10 8.80
CA PHE A 124 -5.45 -0.30 7.79
C PHE A 124 -5.51 0.76 6.69
N MET A 125 -6.68 0.96 6.08
CA MET A 125 -6.86 1.92 4.99
C MET A 125 -6.55 3.35 5.42
N VAL A 126 -7.07 3.79 6.57
CA VAL A 126 -6.80 5.14 7.11
C VAL A 126 -5.31 5.33 7.37
N ALA A 127 -4.67 4.35 8.03
CA ALA A 127 -3.24 4.41 8.32
C ALA A 127 -2.41 4.46 7.02
N MET A 128 -2.76 3.67 6.01
CA MET A 128 -2.08 3.70 4.71
C MET A 128 -2.28 5.03 3.98
N VAL A 129 -3.50 5.59 3.95
CA VAL A 129 -3.76 6.92 3.37
C VAL A 129 -2.86 7.97 4.01
N ILE A 130 -2.79 8.02 5.34
CA ILE A 130 -1.95 9.00 6.05
C ILE A 130 -0.47 8.73 5.77
N ALA A 131 -0.03 7.47 5.78
CA ALA A 131 1.36 7.12 5.48
C ALA A 131 1.78 7.58 4.07
N PHE A 132 0.98 7.25 3.04
CA PHE A 132 1.25 7.68 1.67
C PHE A 132 1.15 9.18 1.49
N LEU A 133 0.22 9.86 2.17
CA LEU A 133 0.09 11.32 2.13
C LEU A 133 1.36 11.99 2.72
N CYS A 134 1.81 11.54 3.90
CA CYS A 134 3.04 12.04 4.52
C CYS A 134 4.25 11.86 3.60
N TYR A 135 4.45 10.65 3.05
CA TYR A 135 5.55 10.39 2.12
C TYR A 135 5.41 11.16 0.79
N GLY A 136 4.19 11.30 0.28
CA GLY A 136 3.89 12.03 -0.94
C GLY A 136 4.25 13.52 -0.81
N ILE A 137 3.74 14.19 0.23
CA ILE A 137 4.09 15.58 0.54
C ILE A 137 5.59 15.72 0.74
N ALA A 138 6.19 14.84 1.53
CA ALA A 138 7.61 14.91 1.81
C ALA A 138 8.47 14.74 0.54
N CYS A 139 8.06 13.89 -0.41
CA CYS A 139 8.72 13.75 -1.71
C CYS A 139 8.51 14.95 -2.63
N LEU A 140 7.37 15.66 -2.54
CA LEU A 140 7.16 16.92 -3.27
C LEU A 140 8.08 18.05 -2.78
N LEU A 141 8.43 18.06 -1.50
CA LEU A 141 9.36 19.03 -0.91
C LEU A 141 10.83 18.77 -1.33
N VAL A 142 11.17 17.57 -1.80
CA VAL A 142 12.52 17.22 -2.25
C VAL A 142 12.71 17.56 -3.74
N LYS A 143 13.63 18.49 -4.02
CA LYS A 143 14.08 18.84 -5.38
C LYS A 143 14.67 17.58 -6.05
N ASN A 144 13.95 16.99 -7.00
CA ASN A 144 14.22 15.73 -7.74
C ASN A 144 13.39 14.49 -7.34
N MET A 145 12.47 14.57 -6.37
CA MET A 145 11.54 13.45 -6.05
C MET A 145 10.06 13.80 -6.25
N SER A 146 9.75 14.94 -6.88
CA SER A 146 8.37 15.39 -7.07
C SER A 146 7.50 14.40 -7.86
N ARG A 147 8.04 13.77 -8.91
CA ARG A 147 7.34 12.71 -9.67
C ARG A 147 6.94 11.53 -8.81
N LEU A 148 7.81 11.13 -7.88
CA LEU A 148 7.51 10.10 -6.91
C LEU A 148 6.39 10.55 -5.97
N GLY A 149 6.47 11.80 -5.50
CA GLY A 149 5.43 12.43 -4.69
C GLY A 149 4.05 12.34 -5.35
N TYR A 150 3.91 12.77 -6.61
CA TYR A 150 2.64 12.71 -7.34
C TYR A 150 2.09 11.29 -7.50
N LEU A 151 2.96 10.30 -7.77
CA LEU A 151 2.50 8.91 -7.88
C LEU A 151 2.04 8.33 -6.53
N LEU A 152 2.62 8.76 -5.42
CA LEU A 152 2.17 8.35 -4.07
C LEU A 152 0.78 8.94 -3.72
N PHE A 153 0.31 9.97 -4.43
CA PHE A 153 -1.07 10.44 -4.27
C PHE A 153 -2.11 9.54 -4.96
N ALA A 154 -1.72 8.68 -5.90
CA ALA A 154 -2.65 7.74 -6.52
C ALA A 154 -3.29 6.76 -5.51
N PRO A 155 -2.53 6.07 -4.63
CA PRO A 155 -3.13 5.27 -3.56
C PRO A 155 -3.87 6.10 -2.51
N VAL A 156 -3.43 7.34 -2.23
CA VAL A 156 -4.18 8.27 -1.35
C VAL A 156 -5.57 8.51 -1.92
N ALA A 157 -5.66 8.99 -3.15
CA ALA A 157 -6.94 9.29 -3.80
C ALA A 157 -7.83 8.05 -3.88
N SER A 158 -7.26 6.91 -4.27
CA SER A 158 -7.98 5.64 -4.41
C SER A 158 -8.61 5.19 -3.08
N TRP A 159 -7.82 5.06 -2.01
CA TRP A 159 -8.36 4.64 -0.72
C TRP A 159 -9.22 5.71 -0.04
N THR A 160 -8.95 7.01 -0.24
CA THR A 160 -9.84 8.07 0.25
C THR A 160 -11.22 7.98 -0.41
N VAL A 161 -11.31 7.77 -1.73
CA VAL A 161 -12.59 7.57 -2.41
C VAL A 161 -13.31 6.34 -1.87
N MET A 162 -12.60 5.23 -1.66
CA MET A 162 -13.16 4.02 -1.05
C MET A 162 -13.71 4.26 0.36
N LEU A 163 -12.97 4.95 1.21
CA LEU A 163 -13.41 5.29 2.57
C LEU A 163 -14.63 6.22 2.56
N LEU A 164 -14.65 7.22 1.68
CA LEU A 164 -15.79 8.13 1.52
C LEU A 164 -17.04 7.38 1.05
N VAL A 165 -16.92 6.51 0.04
CA VAL A 165 -18.03 5.67 -0.41
C VAL A 165 -18.45 4.70 0.68
N GLY A 166 -17.51 4.11 1.42
CA GLY A 166 -17.79 3.26 2.57
C GLY A 166 -18.60 3.97 3.66
N LEU A 167 -18.27 5.22 3.96
CA LEU A 167 -18.99 6.07 4.91
C LEU A 167 -20.41 6.43 4.44
N LEU A 168 -20.59 6.73 3.14
CA LEU A 168 -21.86 7.22 2.60
C LEU A 168 -22.83 6.12 2.16
N LYS A 169 -22.30 5.00 1.67
CA LYS A 169 -23.06 3.92 1.00
C LYS A 169 -22.94 2.57 1.70
N GLY A 170 -22.12 2.47 2.75
CA GLY A 170 -21.85 1.24 3.47
C GLY A 170 -20.49 0.63 3.11
N PHE A 171 -19.87 -0.01 4.11
CA PHE A 171 -18.49 -0.50 4.04
C PHE A 171 -18.22 -1.45 2.86
N GLU A 172 -19.13 -2.39 2.60
CA GLU A 172 -19.04 -3.34 1.49
C GLU A 172 -19.05 -2.64 0.12
N VAL A 173 -19.86 -1.58 -0.04
CA VAL A 173 -19.89 -0.80 -1.28
C VAL A 173 -18.59 -0.04 -1.47
N GLY A 174 -18.03 0.53 -0.39
CA GLY A 174 -16.70 1.15 -0.41
C GLY A 174 -15.60 0.17 -0.79
N LEU A 175 -15.60 -1.03 -0.21
CA LEU A 175 -14.64 -2.08 -0.53
C LEU A 175 -14.80 -2.64 -1.95
N SER A 176 -16.03 -2.69 -2.48
CA SER A 176 -16.24 -3.13 -3.87
C SER A 176 -15.46 -2.30 -4.89
N LEU A 177 -15.09 -1.07 -4.55
CA LEU A 177 -14.25 -0.26 -5.44
C LEU A 177 -12.83 -0.82 -5.64
N ASP A 178 -12.40 -1.81 -4.83
CA ASP A 178 -11.16 -2.58 -5.05
C ASP A 178 -11.08 -3.17 -6.47
N PHE A 179 -12.23 -3.47 -7.10
CA PHE A 179 -12.29 -3.90 -8.51
C PHE A 179 -11.62 -2.91 -9.47
N TYR A 180 -11.52 -1.63 -9.10
CA TYR A 180 -10.99 -0.56 -9.95
C TYR A 180 -9.77 0.12 -9.32
N THR A 181 -9.83 0.43 -8.03
CA THR A 181 -8.78 1.18 -7.33
C THR A 181 -7.48 0.40 -7.23
N ASN A 182 -7.52 -0.92 -7.04
CA ASN A 182 -6.32 -1.74 -6.96
C ASN A 182 -5.54 -1.76 -8.29
N ALA A 183 -6.21 -1.66 -9.44
CA ALA A 183 -5.52 -1.50 -10.72
C ALA A 183 -4.73 -0.20 -10.79
N ILE A 184 -5.35 0.92 -10.38
CA ILE A 184 -4.74 2.25 -10.36
C ILE A 184 -3.54 2.27 -9.40
N ILE A 185 -3.72 1.71 -8.19
CA ILE A 185 -2.66 1.58 -7.18
C ILE A 185 -1.51 0.73 -7.73
N GLY A 186 -1.82 -0.40 -8.37
CA GLY A 186 -0.84 -1.31 -8.96
C GLY A 186 0.02 -0.62 -10.02
N ILE A 187 -0.61 0.09 -10.95
CA ILE A 187 0.08 0.86 -12.00
C ILE A 187 0.96 1.96 -11.37
N ALA A 188 0.46 2.67 -10.36
CA ALA A 188 1.23 3.68 -9.66
C ALA A 188 2.48 3.07 -8.97
N PHE A 189 2.34 1.93 -8.30
CA PHE A 189 3.47 1.23 -7.69
C PHE A 189 4.48 0.74 -8.72
N LEU A 190 4.05 0.23 -9.87
CA LEU A 190 4.96 -0.12 -10.97
C LEU A 190 5.72 1.11 -11.49
N ALA A 191 5.01 2.22 -11.73
CA ALA A 191 5.62 3.47 -12.20
C ALA A 191 6.64 4.01 -11.18
N ILE A 192 6.32 3.95 -9.88
CA ILE A 192 7.24 4.28 -8.79
C ILE A 192 8.48 3.38 -8.85
N GLY A 193 8.30 2.07 -8.94
CA GLY A 193 9.40 1.11 -9.01
C GLY A 193 10.34 1.37 -10.20
N ILE A 194 9.77 1.70 -11.36
CA ILE A 194 10.53 2.07 -12.57
C ILE A 194 11.30 3.37 -12.36
N LEU A 195 10.66 4.42 -11.82
CA LEU A 195 11.32 5.70 -11.54
C LEU A 195 12.46 5.57 -10.54
N LEU A 196 12.33 4.69 -9.54
CA LEU A 196 13.37 4.41 -8.56
C LEU A 196 14.54 3.60 -9.13
N LYS A 197 14.32 2.86 -10.22
CA LYS A 197 15.35 2.08 -10.95
C LYS A 197 16.11 2.94 -11.95
N ALA A 198 15.47 3.93 -12.54
CA ALA A 198 16.15 4.86 -13.43
C ALA A 198 17.26 5.58 -12.65
N PRO A 199 18.52 5.58 -13.13
CA PRO A 199 19.55 6.40 -12.52
C PRO A 199 19.01 7.84 -12.48
N LEU A 200 19.00 8.45 -11.29
CA LEU A 200 18.77 9.88 -11.14
C LEU A 200 19.74 10.57 -12.09
N ARG A 201 19.26 10.92 -13.28
CA ARG A 201 20.04 11.61 -14.30
C ARG A 201 20.35 12.94 -13.64
N SER A 202 21.56 13.05 -13.10
CA SER A 202 22.16 14.33 -12.76
C SER A 202 22.11 15.14 -14.05
N ARG A 203 21.08 15.97 -14.19
CA ARG A 203 21.14 17.09 -15.10
C ARG A 203 22.22 18.00 -14.52
N ILE A 204 23.44 17.77 -14.99
CA ILE A 204 24.47 18.79 -15.11
C ILE A 204 23.89 19.85 -16.05
#